data_AF-A0AA88YG47-F1
#
_entry.id   AF-A0AA88YG47-F1
#
_cell.length_a   1.000
_cell.length_b   1.000
_cell.length_c   1.000
_cell.angle_alpha   90.00
_cell.angle_beta   90.00
_cell.angle_gamma   90.00
#
_symmetry.space_group_name_H-M   'P 1'
#
loop_
_entity.id
_entity.type
_entity.pdbx_description
1 polymer ?
#
loop_
_entity_poly.entity_id
_entity_poly.type
_entity_poly.pdbx_seq_one_letter_code
_entity_poly.pdbx_strand_id
1 'polypeptide(L)'
;MEEYFFLSREASPELFSDTDSDVTLPPSSPRSVIRNIIPHITQIACLGCGGKTEFSTYILPKLPMDPGAEKATGIVFDGSYLVVKGQRVDAVPIKDELKNFISWISQFENVFLIAHSGRIFYFRVLSFALQNCGLQSKFTECVTRCVDSLTVIKHKFPKLNSYKQECLASHFGLPNYNALNAEDDVHMLHQIVSCYAE
;
A
#
# COMPACT_ATOMS: atom_id res chain seq x y z
N MET A 1 -1.06 4.89 22.39
CA MET A 1 -2.18 4.76 21.44
C MET A 1 -1.55 4.91 20.08
N GLU A 2 -1.28 3.78 19.42
CA GLU A 2 -0.64 3.77 18.11
C GLU A 2 -1.34 2.67 17.31
N GLU A 3 -2.16 3.12 16.38
CA GLU A 3 -2.92 2.27 15.48
C GLU A 3 -2.10 2.15 14.19
N TYR A 4 -2.15 1.00 13.49
CA TYR A 4 -1.32 0.72 12.31
C TYR A 4 -2.22 0.39 11.11
N PHE A 5 -1.93 0.89 9.91
CA PHE A 5 -2.85 0.76 8.76
C PHE A 5 -2.10 0.72 7.44
N PHE A 6 -2.56 -0.11 6.51
CA PHE A 6 -1.92 -0.28 5.22
C PHE A 6 -2.94 -0.16 4.07
N LEU A 7 -2.45 -0.15 2.85
CA LEU A 7 -3.23 -0.06 1.61
C LEU A 7 -2.43 -0.82 0.54
N SER A 8 -3.02 -1.68 -0.29
CA SER A 8 -2.28 -2.37 -1.35
C SER A 8 -2.57 -1.81 -2.74
N ARG A 9 -1.75 -2.27 -3.68
CA ARG A 9 -1.25 -1.61 -4.87
C ARG A 9 -1.90 -2.16 -6.15
N GLU A 10 -2.27 -1.27 -7.08
CA GLU A 10 -2.09 -1.55 -8.52
C GLU A 10 -0.71 -1.02 -8.93
N ALA A 11 0.04 -1.78 -9.73
CA ALA A 11 1.26 -1.27 -10.35
C ALA A 11 0.90 -0.75 -11.76
N SER A 12 1.30 0.47 -12.09
CA SER A 12 1.61 0.83 -13.47
C SER A 12 3.14 0.82 -13.61
N PRO A 13 3.67 0.56 -14.82
CA PRO A 13 4.99 -0.01 -15.01
C PRO A 13 6.08 1.02 -14.69
N GLU A 14 7.18 0.50 -14.15
CA GLU A 14 8.42 1.21 -13.81
C GLU A 14 8.41 2.01 -12.50
N LEU A 15 9.17 1.50 -11.52
CA LEU A 15 9.83 2.16 -10.37
C LEU A 15 10.17 0.99 -9.42
N PHE A 16 11.41 0.62 -9.11
CA PHE A 16 12.55 1.44 -8.74
C PHE A 16 13.85 0.71 -9.15
N SER A 17 14.67 1.30 -10.03
CA SER A 17 16.10 1.00 -10.07
C SER A 17 16.79 1.97 -9.13
N ASP A 18 17.44 1.44 -8.10
CA ASP A 18 18.35 2.18 -7.24
C ASP A 18 19.52 2.70 -8.09
N THR A 19 19.47 3.96 -8.52
CA THR A 19 20.67 4.74 -8.83
C THR A 19 20.37 6.23 -8.67
N ASP A 20 20.88 6.80 -7.57
CA ASP A 20 21.31 8.19 -7.55
C ASP A 20 22.44 8.37 -8.58
N SER A 21 22.24 9.21 -9.59
CA SER A 21 23.25 10.18 -10.06
C SER A 21 22.77 10.93 -11.30
N ASP A 22 22.96 12.24 -11.22
CA ASP A 22 22.92 13.24 -12.27
C ASP A 22 23.62 12.80 -13.57
N VAL A 23 22.87 12.66 -14.67
CA VAL A 23 23.41 12.66 -16.05
C VAL A 23 22.36 13.22 -17.01
N THR A 24 22.62 14.40 -17.56
CA THR A 24 21.97 14.92 -18.79
C THR A 24 22.24 13.98 -19.98
N LEU A 25 21.19 13.52 -20.68
CA LEU A 25 21.30 12.73 -21.91
C LEU A 25 20.55 13.34 -23.12
N PRO A 26 21.00 13.08 -24.36
CA PRO A 26 20.75 13.88 -25.56
C PRO A 26 19.49 13.45 -26.35
N PRO A 27 19.08 14.21 -27.41
CA PRO A 27 17.72 14.16 -27.95
C PRO A 27 17.58 13.08 -29.04
N SER A 28 17.34 11.84 -28.65
CA SER A 28 16.80 10.81 -29.55
C SER A 28 16.28 9.57 -28.81
N SER A 29 15.27 9.72 -27.95
CA SER A 29 14.51 8.58 -27.41
C SER A 29 13.07 8.98 -27.11
N PRO A 30 12.05 8.34 -27.70
CA PRO A 30 10.65 8.62 -27.36
C PRO A 30 10.28 7.86 -26.09
N ARG A 31 10.83 8.28 -24.95
CA ARG A 31 10.50 7.72 -23.62
C ARG A 31 10.53 8.78 -22.54
N SER A 32 9.81 9.88 -22.76
CA SER A 32 9.85 11.01 -21.83
C SER A 32 8.52 11.76 -21.73
N VAL A 33 7.38 11.07 -21.63
CA VAL A 33 6.09 11.70 -21.22
C VAL A 33 5.17 10.71 -20.51
N ILE A 34 5.56 10.12 -19.37
CA ILE A 34 4.58 9.55 -18.42
C ILE A 34 5.05 9.82 -16.99
N ARG A 35 4.85 11.05 -16.49
CA ARG A 35 5.15 11.44 -15.09
C ARG A 35 3.90 11.57 -14.21
N ASN A 36 2.70 11.22 -14.69
CA ASN A 36 1.43 11.58 -14.02
C ASN A 36 0.36 10.48 -13.90
N ILE A 37 0.68 9.19 -14.11
CA ILE A 37 -0.31 8.13 -13.89
C ILE A 37 -0.29 7.71 -12.42
N ILE A 38 -1.39 7.96 -11.71
CA ILE A 38 -1.61 7.43 -10.36
C ILE A 38 -2.31 6.07 -10.52
N PRO A 39 -1.77 4.99 -9.95
CA PRO A 39 -2.38 3.68 -10.05
C PRO A 39 -3.73 3.61 -9.33
N HIS A 40 -4.58 2.67 -9.76
CA HIS A 40 -5.78 2.30 -9.04
C HIS A 40 -5.45 1.52 -7.75
N ILE A 41 -6.44 1.36 -6.88
CA ILE A 41 -6.32 0.49 -5.71
C ILE A 41 -7.04 -0.82 -6.04
N THR A 42 -6.39 -1.95 -5.85
CA THR A 42 -6.95 -3.29 -6.13
C THR A 42 -7.20 -4.10 -4.87
N GLN A 43 -6.60 -3.71 -3.74
CA GLN A 43 -6.87 -4.29 -2.44
C GLN A 43 -6.58 -3.25 -1.35
N ILE A 44 -7.45 -3.15 -0.36
CA ILE A 44 -7.21 -2.41 0.89
C ILE A 44 -7.14 -3.44 2.00
N ALA A 45 -6.13 -3.37 2.84
CA ALA A 45 -6.09 -4.15 4.06
C ALA A 45 -5.53 -3.32 5.22
N CYS A 46 -6.06 -3.56 6.41
CA CYS A 46 -5.69 -2.85 7.61
C CYS A 46 -5.83 -3.76 8.83
N LEU A 47 -4.89 -3.60 9.78
CA LEU A 47 -4.88 -4.33 11.04
C LEU A 47 -4.89 -3.35 12.22
N GLY A 48 -5.98 -3.33 12.96
CA GLY A 48 -6.13 -2.48 14.14
C GLY A 48 -5.18 -2.83 15.28
N CYS A 49 -5.11 -1.94 16.27
CA CYS A 49 -4.17 -2.03 17.38
C CYS A 49 -4.22 -3.40 18.10
N GLY A 50 -3.04 -3.97 18.35
CA GLY A 50 -2.89 -5.27 19.00
C GLY A 50 -3.30 -6.47 18.15
N GLY A 51 -3.53 -6.29 16.85
CA GLY A 51 -3.82 -7.38 15.91
C GLY A 51 -5.19 -8.04 16.08
N LYS A 52 -6.15 -7.35 16.72
CA LYS A 52 -7.45 -7.93 17.10
C LYS A 52 -8.59 -7.66 16.12
N THR A 53 -8.46 -6.62 15.32
CA THR A 53 -9.48 -6.22 14.35
C THR A 53 -8.81 -6.04 13.01
N GLU A 54 -9.46 -6.51 11.96
CA GLU A 54 -8.94 -6.44 10.61
C GLU A 54 -10.01 -5.93 9.65
N PHE A 55 -9.53 -5.40 8.54
CA PHE A 55 -10.33 -4.95 7.42
C PHE A 55 -9.54 -5.30 6.18
N SER A 56 -10.05 -6.17 5.30
CA SER A 56 -9.38 -6.57 4.07
C SER A 56 -10.42 -6.78 2.99
N THR A 57 -10.27 -6.14 1.84
CA THR A 57 -11.21 -6.28 0.72
C THR A 57 -10.52 -5.95 -0.60
N TYR A 58 -10.88 -6.70 -1.64
CA TYR A 58 -10.46 -6.44 -3.00
C TYR A 58 -11.36 -5.41 -3.69
N ILE A 59 -10.75 -4.64 -4.59
CA ILE A 59 -11.41 -3.55 -5.30
C ILE A 59 -11.39 -3.84 -6.79
N LEU A 60 -12.55 -3.68 -7.42
CA LEU A 60 -12.68 -3.80 -8.88
C LEU A 60 -11.92 -2.65 -9.56
N PRO A 61 -10.88 -2.93 -10.35
CA PRO A 61 -10.23 -1.91 -11.16
C PRO A 61 -11.15 -1.51 -12.32
N LYS A 62 -10.95 -0.31 -12.85
CA LYS A 62 -11.71 0.19 -14.01
C LYS A 62 -11.10 -0.24 -15.34
N LEU A 63 -9.82 -0.60 -15.32
CA LEU A 63 -9.02 -0.98 -16.47
C LEU A 63 -8.35 -2.33 -16.19
N PRO A 64 -7.97 -3.08 -17.24
CA PRO A 64 -7.10 -4.24 -17.07
C PRO A 64 -5.79 -3.85 -16.38
N MET A 65 -5.24 -4.81 -15.64
CA MET A 65 -3.98 -4.67 -14.93
C MET A 65 -2.81 -4.58 -15.92
N ASP A 66 -1.75 -3.85 -15.55
CA ASP A 66 -0.49 -3.90 -16.30
C ASP A 66 0.13 -5.32 -16.22
N PRO A 67 0.68 -5.90 -17.30
CA PRO A 67 1.24 -7.25 -17.27
C PRO A 67 2.34 -7.47 -16.22
N GLY A 68 3.12 -6.44 -15.90
CA GLY A 68 4.10 -6.47 -14.81
C GLY A 68 3.44 -6.54 -13.44
N ALA A 69 2.34 -5.81 -13.25
CA ALA A 69 1.51 -5.86 -12.04
C ALA A 69 0.86 -7.23 -11.84
N GLU A 70 0.28 -7.79 -12.90
CA GLU A 70 -0.32 -9.14 -12.88
C GLU A 70 0.72 -10.18 -12.49
N LYS A 71 1.90 -10.13 -13.12
CA LYS A 71 2.98 -11.07 -12.81
C LYS A 71 3.48 -10.96 -11.36
N ALA A 72 3.55 -9.74 -10.83
CA ALA A 72 4.07 -9.50 -9.48
C ALA A 72 3.06 -9.87 -8.38
N THR A 73 1.79 -9.55 -8.58
CA THR A 73 0.74 -9.71 -7.54
C THR A 73 -0.10 -10.98 -7.72
N GLY A 74 -0.15 -11.50 -8.94
CA GLY A 74 -1.10 -12.55 -9.34
C GLY A 74 -2.54 -12.05 -9.47
N ILE A 75 -2.79 -10.74 -9.40
CA ILE A 75 -4.11 -10.13 -9.56
C ILE A 75 -4.38 -9.91 -11.05
N VAL A 76 -5.50 -10.43 -11.55
CA VAL A 76 -5.96 -10.31 -12.93
C VAL A 76 -7.41 -9.84 -12.93
N PHE A 77 -7.74 -8.92 -13.84
CA PHE A 77 -9.11 -8.46 -14.05
C PHE A 77 -9.55 -8.74 -15.50
N ASP A 78 -10.57 -9.59 -15.67
CA ASP A 78 -11.07 -9.99 -16.99
C ASP A 78 -12.15 -9.05 -17.56
N GLY A 79 -12.43 -7.93 -16.87
CA GLY A 79 -13.51 -7.01 -17.19
C GLY A 79 -14.81 -7.25 -16.40
N SER A 80 -14.95 -8.42 -15.77
CA SER A 80 -16.12 -8.80 -14.96
C SER A 80 -15.74 -9.23 -13.54
N TYR A 81 -14.67 -10.01 -13.39
CA TYR A 81 -14.26 -10.62 -12.13
C TYR A 81 -12.79 -10.36 -11.85
N LEU A 82 -12.47 -10.27 -10.55
CA LEU A 82 -11.10 -10.24 -10.08
C LEU A 82 -10.66 -11.66 -9.74
N VAL A 83 -9.50 -12.05 -10.27
CA VAL A 83 -8.86 -13.34 -10.00
C VAL A 83 -7.52 -13.06 -9.34
N VAL A 84 -7.26 -13.69 -8.20
CA VAL A 84 -6.01 -13.58 -7.45
C VAL A 84 -5.37 -14.95 -7.41
N LYS A 85 -4.20 -15.08 -8.05
CA LYS A 85 -3.43 -16.33 -8.12
C LYS A 85 -4.26 -17.53 -8.60
N GLY A 86 -5.11 -17.29 -9.60
CA GLY A 86 -5.98 -18.29 -10.20
C GLY A 86 -7.29 -18.54 -9.46
N GLN A 87 -7.55 -17.87 -8.32
CA GLN A 87 -8.81 -17.98 -7.59
C GLN A 87 -9.65 -16.71 -7.76
N ARG A 88 -10.93 -16.88 -8.11
CA ARG A 88 -11.86 -15.76 -8.15
C ARG A 88 -12.12 -15.24 -6.74
N VAL A 89 -12.04 -13.93 -6.57
CA VAL A 89 -12.31 -13.26 -5.29
C VAL A 89 -13.49 -12.31 -5.41
N ASP A 90 -14.18 -12.07 -4.30
CA ASP A 90 -15.16 -11.00 -4.22
C ASP A 90 -14.44 -9.65 -4.20
N ALA A 91 -14.92 -8.73 -5.02
CA ALA A 91 -14.37 -7.39 -5.13
C ALA A 91 -15.50 -6.39 -5.31
N VAL A 92 -15.31 -5.18 -4.78
CA VAL A 92 -16.34 -4.13 -4.78
C VAL A 92 -15.86 -2.86 -5.49
N PRO A 93 -16.76 -1.97 -5.90
CA PRO A 93 -16.37 -0.68 -6.47
C PRO A 93 -15.60 0.19 -5.46
N ILE A 94 -14.53 0.86 -5.92
CA ILE A 94 -13.63 1.67 -5.08
C ILE A 94 -14.36 2.70 -4.20
N LYS A 95 -15.42 3.33 -4.71
CA LYS A 95 -16.16 4.35 -3.95
C LYS A 95 -16.92 3.75 -2.77
N ASP A 96 -17.46 2.55 -2.93
CA ASP A 96 -18.17 1.88 -1.85
C ASP A 96 -17.18 1.31 -0.84
N GLU A 97 -16.04 0.81 -1.32
CA GLU A 97 -14.99 0.35 -0.43
C GLU A 97 -14.39 1.46 0.43
N LEU A 98 -14.12 2.63 -0.15
CA LEU A 98 -13.63 3.76 0.63
C LEU A 98 -14.65 4.23 1.67
N LYS A 99 -15.97 4.08 1.43
CA LYS A 99 -16.97 4.35 2.47
C LYS A 99 -16.93 3.30 3.57
N ASN A 100 -16.81 2.02 3.22
CA ASN A 100 -16.68 0.92 4.19
C ASN A 100 -15.44 1.12 5.05
N PHE A 101 -14.30 1.45 4.43
CA PHE A 101 -13.06 1.74 5.12
C PHE A 101 -13.19 2.94 6.06
N ILE A 102 -13.76 4.07 5.59
CA ILE A 102 -14.01 5.23 6.45
C ILE A 102 -14.94 4.87 7.62
N SER A 103 -16.00 4.09 7.36
CA SER A 103 -16.93 3.64 8.40
C SER A 103 -16.23 2.75 9.42
N TRP A 104 -15.31 1.89 8.99
CA TRP A 104 -14.54 1.03 9.86
C TRP A 104 -13.56 1.85 10.72
N ILE A 105 -12.76 2.75 10.13
CA ILE A 105 -11.83 3.58 10.89
C ILE A 105 -12.53 4.58 11.83
N SER A 106 -13.76 4.98 11.53
CA SER A 106 -14.54 5.89 12.37
C SER A 106 -14.97 5.29 13.72
N GLN A 107 -14.79 3.98 13.90
CA GLN A 107 -15.06 3.28 15.16
C GLN A 107 -13.94 3.47 16.20
N PHE A 108 -12.80 4.02 15.79
CA PHE A 108 -11.62 4.20 16.63
C PHE A 108 -11.39 5.67 16.96
N GLU A 109 -10.75 5.92 18.10
CA GLU A 109 -10.35 7.26 18.52
C GLU A 109 -8.87 7.49 18.22
N ASN A 110 -8.54 8.68 17.69
CA ASN A 110 -7.19 9.09 17.32
C ASN A 110 -6.49 8.12 16.35
N VAL A 111 -6.96 8.11 15.11
CA VAL A 111 -6.46 7.19 14.07
C VAL A 111 -5.12 7.64 13.47
N PHE A 112 -4.11 6.77 13.55
CA PHE A 112 -2.79 6.98 12.93
C PHE A 112 -2.59 5.95 11.81
N LEU A 113 -2.61 6.34 10.53
CA LEU A 113 -2.36 5.38 9.46
C LEU A 113 -0.86 5.13 9.27
N ILE A 114 -0.40 3.89 9.38
CA ILE A 114 1.05 3.55 9.36
C ILE A 114 1.39 2.60 8.21
N ALA A 115 1.98 3.15 7.14
CA ALA A 115 2.38 2.37 5.97
C ALA A 115 3.91 2.38 5.81
N HIS A 116 4.46 1.25 5.37
CA HIS A 116 5.87 1.14 5.03
C HIS A 116 6.16 1.80 3.69
N SER A 117 7.04 2.80 3.65
CA SER A 117 7.21 3.68 2.47
C SER A 117 5.94 4.45 2.10
N GLY A 118 5.12 4.77 3.10
CA GLY A 118 3.80 5.37 2.98
C GLY A 118 3.76 6.68 2.19
N ARG A 119 4.74 7.57 2.41
CA ARG A 119 4.73 8.93 1.83
C ARG A 119 4.94 8.94 0.33
N ILE A 120 5.74 8.02 -0.18
CA ILE A 120 6.12 7.98 -1.59
C ILE A 120 4.95 7.48 -2.44
N PHE A 121 4.16 6.54 -1.89
CA PHE A 121 3.19 5.80 -2.68
C PHE A 121 1.81 5.73 -2.01
N TYR A 122 1.68 4.98 -0.92
CA TYR A 122 0.38 4.59 -0.36
C TYR A 122 -0.53 5.77 -0.02
N PHE A 123 -0.02 6.77 0.70
CA PHE A 123 -0.85 7.93 1.10
C PHE A 123 -1.22 8.81 -0.10
N ARG A 124 -0.37 8.87 -1.13
CA ARG A 124 -0.65 9.61 -2.36
C ARG A 124 -1.76 8.93 -3.17
N VAL A 125 -1.68 7.62 -3.34
CA VAL A 125 -2.71 6.82 -4.05
C VAL A 125 -4.04 6.88 -3.31
N LEU A 126 -4.03 6.69 -1.98
CA LEU A 126 -5.23 6.79 -1.15
C LEU A 126 -5.87 8.19 -1.23
N SER A 127 -5.08 9.26 -1.08
CA SER A 127 -5.61 10.62 -1.15
C SER A 127 -6.21 10.92 -2.53
N PHE A 128 -5.56 10.49 -3.61
CA PHE A 128 -6.12 10.64 -4.95
C PHE A 128 -7.45 9.89 -5.11
N ALA A 129 -7.54 8.65 -4.63
CA ALA A 129 -8.77 7.86 -4.69
C ALA A 129 -9.90 8.51 -3.87
N LEU A 130 -9.60 8.99 -2.66
CA LEU A 130 -10.54 9.71 -1.79
C LEU A 130 -11.05 11.00 -2.43
N GLN A 131 -10.17 11.79 -3.03
CA GLN A 131 -10.54 13.01 -3.75
C GLN A 131 -11.49 12.71 -4.92
N ASN A 132 -11.13 11.74 -5.77
CA ASN A 132 -11.97 11.34 -6.90
C ASN A 132 -13.32 10.74 -6.49
N CYS A 133 -13.41 10.18 -5.29
CA CYS A 133 -14.66 9.67 -4.74
C CYS A 133 -15.47 10.70 -3.95
N GLY A 134 -14.94 11.91 -3.73
CA GLY A 134 -15.57 12.96 -2.91
C GLY A 134 -15.62 12.62 -1.42
N LEU A 135 -14.63 11.87 -0.92
CA LEU A 135 -14.58 11.33 0.45
C LEU A 135 -13.43 11.93 1.29
N GLN A 136 -12.64 12.84 0.72
CA GLN A 136 -11.47 13.43 1.39
C GLN A 136 -11.82 14.07 2.74
N SER A 137 -12.89 14.87 2.82
CA SER A 137 -13.27 15.56 4.06
C SER A 137 -13.63 14.57 5.19
N LYS A 138 -14.47 13.58 4.89
CA LYS A 138 -14.86 12.54 5.86
C LYS A 138 -13.64 11.76 6.35
N PHE A 139 -12.73 11.45 5.45
CA PHE A 139 -11.50 10.76 5.80
C PHE A 139 -10.62 11.59 6.75
N THR A 140 -10.47 12.89 6.48
CA THR A 140 -9.67 13.79 7.34
C THR A 140 -10.30 14.07 8.70
N GLU A 141 -11.62 13.85 8.86
CA GLU A 141 -12.31 13.91 10.15
C GLU A 141 -11.97 12.68 11.02
N CYS A 142 -11.77 11.52 10.39
CA CYS A 142 -11.44 10.28 11.12
C CYS A 142 -9.94 10.13 11.39
N VAL A 143 -9.08 10.52 10.44
CA VAL A 143 -7.64 10.25 10.50
C VAL A 143 -6.87 11.42 11.10
N THR A 144 -6.24 11.19 12.26
CA THR A 144 -5.39 12.18 12.92
C THR A 144 -4.09 12.38 12.16
N ARG A 145 -3.38 11.30 11.81
CA ARG A 145 -2.07 11.37 11.14
C ARG A 145 -1.80 10.18 10.22
N CYS A 146 -0.95 10.41 9.22
CA CYS A 146 -0.31 9.36 8.44
C CYS A 146 1.18 9.29 8.77
N VAL A 147 1.68 8.11 9.08
CA VAL A 147 3.06 7.84 9.51
C VAL A 147 3.73 6.91 8.50
N ASP A 148 4.95 7.27 8.11
CA ASP A 148 5.78 6.43 7.27
C ASP A 148 6.72 5.61 8.15
N SER A 149 6.43 4.31 8.30
CA SER A 149 7.25 3.44 9.17
C SER A 149 8.69 3.33 8.67
N LEU A 150 8.93 3.49 7.36
CA LEU A 150 10.30 3.44 6.82
C LEU A 150 11.18 4.52 7.43
N THR A 151 10.64 5.73 7.65
CA THR A 151 11.39 6.83 8.24
C THR A 151 11.77 6.51 9.70
N VAL A 152 10.84 5.93 10.45
CA VAL A 152 11.07 5.53 11.85
C VAL A 152 12.11 4.40 11.93
N ILE A 153 11.98 3.39 11.08
CA ILE A 153 12.89 2.24 11.03
C ILE A 153 14.31 2.67 10.65
N LYS A 154 14.46 3.53 9.63
CA LYS A 154 15.77 4.07 9.24
C LYS A 154 16.46 4.85 10.37
N HIS A 155 15.67 5.52 11.20
CA HIS A 155 16.20 6.23 12.36
C HIS A 155 16.66 5.28 13.46
N LYS A 156 15.86 4.25 13.77
CA LYS A 156 16.15 3.30 14.87
C LYS A 156 17.22 2.26 14.50
N PHE A 157 17.27 1.85 13.22
CA PHE A 157 18.19 0.85 12.68
C PHE A 157 18.94 1.40 11.47
N PRO A 158 19.94 2.28 11.68
CA PRO A 158 20.67 2.87 10.57
C PRO A 158 21.57 1.84 9.86
N LYS A 159 21.83 2.07 8.57
CA LYS A 159 22.78 1.32 7.72
C LYS A 159 22.45 -0.16 7.46
N LEU A 160 21.17 -0.55 7.47
CA LEU A 160 20.77 -1.85 6.91
C LEU A 160 21.04 -1.90 5.40
N ASN A 161 21.38 -3.09 4.90
CA ASN A 161 21.65 -3.34 3.47
C ASN A 161 20.42 -3.08 2.58
N SER A 162 19.21 -3.23 3.13
CA SER A 162 17.95 -2.97 2.46
C SER A 162 16.89 -2.66 3.51
N TYR A 163 15.97 -1.76 3.16
CA TYR A 163 14.79 -1.47 3.97
C TYR A 163 13.50 -1.93 3.29
N LYS A 164 13.56 -2.76 2.25
CA LYS A 164 12.36 -3.44 1.75
C LYS A 164 11.74 -4.23 2.91
N GLN A 165 10.41 -4.27 2.99
CA GLN A 165 9.71 -4.92 4.09
C GLN A 165 10.13 -6.38 4.29
N GLU A 166 10.35 -7.13 3.22
CA GLU A 166 10.86 -8.52 3.27
C GLU A 166 12.28 -8.62 3.84
N CYS A 167 13.14 -7.65 3.53
CA CYS A 167 14.48 -7.58 4.10
C CYS A 167 14.44 -7.21 5.58
N LEU A 168 13.49 -6.37 5.98
CA LEU A 168 13.26 -6.03 7.39
C LEU A 168 12.70 -7.24 8.16
N ALA A 169 11.74 -7.96 7.60
CA ALA A 169 11.23 -9.21 8.16
C ALA A 169 12.39 -10.19 8.42
N SER A 170 13.23 -10.40 7.40
CA SER A 170 14.44 -11.24 7.51
C SER A 170 15.42 -10.73 8.57
N HIS A 171 15.64 -9.42 8.65
CA HIS A 171 16.53 -8.80 9.64
C HIS A 171 16.06 -9.07 11.08
N PHE A 172 14.75 -9.02 11.33
CA PHE A 172 14.16 -9.30 12.64
C PHE A 172 13.89 -10.79 12.90
N GLY A 173 14.34 -11.69 12.01
CA GLY A 173 14.14 -13.14 12.17
C GLY A 173 12.67 -13.58 12.02
N LEU A 174 11.84 -12.77 11.36
CA LEU A 174 10.44 -13.07 11.08
C LEU A 174 10.32 -14.03 9.88
N PRO A 175 9.25 -14.83 9.79
CA PRO A 175 9.07 -15.79 8.72
C PRO A 175 8.90 -15.10 7.36
N ASN A 176 9.17 -15.84 6.29
CA ASN A 176 8.75 -15.44 4.95
C ASN A 176 7.23 -15.34 4.90
N TYR A 177 6.75 -14.40 4.11
CA TYR A 177 5.33 -14.13 3.92
C TYR A 177 5.08 -13.85 2.45
N ASN A 178 3.81 -13.78 2.09
CA ASN A 178 3.41 -13.52 0.74
C ASN A 178 3.37 -12.01 0.46
N ALA A 179 4.56 -11.43 0.23
CA ALA A 179 4.70 -10.02 -0.10
C ALA A 179 3.87 -9.63 -1.34
N LEU A 180 3.39 -8.38 -1.36
CA LEU A 180 2.50 -7.82 -2.39
C LEU A 180 1.04 -8.31 -2.30
N ASN A 181 0.67 -9.03 -1.25
CA ASN A 181 -0.71 -9.18 -0.82
C ASN A 181 -0.96 -8.23 0.35
N ALA A 182 -2.04 -7.46 0.28
CA ALA A 182 -2.27 -6.39 1.24
C ALA A 182 -2.30 -6.86 2.68
N GLU A 183 -3.00 -7.96 2.90
CA GLU A 183 -3.26 -8.53 4.21
C GLU A 183 -1.97 -9.10 4.79
N ASP A 184 -1.25 -9.89 4.02
CA ASP A 184 0.06 -10.42 4.43
C ASP A 184 1.06 -9.29 4.73
N ASP A 185 1.07 -8.23 3.92
CA ASP A 185 1.90 -7.03 4.13
C ASP A 185 1.54 -6.31 5.45
N VAL A 186 0.26 -6.22 5.84
CA VAL A 186 -0.13 -5.57 7.11
C VAL A 186 0.31 -6.37 8.32
N HIS A 187 0.14 -7.69 8.27
CA HIS A 187 0.52 -8.58 9.36
C HIS A 187 2.03 -8.55 9.55
N MET A 188 2.78 -8.59 8.46
CA MET A 188 4.24 -8.51 8.53
C MET A 188 4.70 -7.15 9.05
N LEU A 189 4.08 -6.04 8.63
CA LEU A 189 4.42 -4.72 9.16
C LEU A 189 4.18 -4.65 10.68
N HIS A 190 3.05 -5.17 11.14
CA HIS A 190 2.73 -5.21 12.56
C HIS A 190 3.77 -6.00 13.36
N GLN A 191 4.19 -7.17 12.87
CA GLN A 191 5.26 -7.95 13.50
C GLN A 191 6.58 -7.19 13.53
N ILE A 192 6.99 -6.59 12.40
CA ILE A 192 8.22 -5.79 12.30
C ILE A 192 8.20 -4.64 13.32
N VAL A 193 7.11 -3.88 13.40
CA VAL A 193 7.01 -2.77 14.36
C VAL A 193 7.05 -3.28 15.80
N SER A 194 6.37 -4.39 16.08
CA SER A 194 6.36 -5.00 17.41
C SER A 194 7.75 -5.43 17.88
N CYS A 195 8.67 -5.78 16.97
CA CYS A 195 10.05 -6.12 17.32
C CYS A 195 10.85 -4.96 17.92
N TYR A 196 10.37 -3.71 17.80
CA TYR A 196 11.07 -2.55 18.32
C TYR A 196 10.14 -1.51 18.96
N ALA A 197 8.89 -1.85 19.30
CA ALA A 197 7.97 -0.91 19.94
C ALA A 197 8.17 -0.77 21.47
N GLU A 198 9.28 -1.30 22.00
CA GLU A 198 9.72 -1.11 23.40
C GLU A 198 10.35 0.27 23.66
#